data_AF-A0A438G446-F1
#
_entry.id   AF-A0A438G446-F1
#
_cell.length_a   1.000
_cell.length_b   1.000
_cell.length_c   1.000
_cell.angle_alpha   90.00
_cell.angle_beta   90.00
_cell.angle_gamma   90.00
#
_symmetry.space_group_name_H-M   'P 1'
#
loop_
_entity.id
_entity.type
_entity.pdbx_description
1 polymer ?
#
loop_
_entity_poly.entity_id
_entity_poly.type
_entity_poly.pdbx_seq_one_letter_code
_entity_poly.pdbx_strand_id
1 'polypeptide(L)'
;MKCLKELSLDKTAIKELPNSIGSLTSLEYLSLRKCSKFEKFSDVFTNMGLLRDLDLHHSGIKELPGSIGCLESLENLDLSYCSNFEKFPEIQGNMKFLKTLYLKHTTIKQLPNSIGCLQDLEFLDLNGCSNLKRLPEIQKDMGNLRALYLDGTAIKGLPCSIGHLTGLGDLDLENCRNLRSLPNICGLKSLKRLFICGCSNLEAFSEITEDMEQLKHLLLHETGITELPSSIQHLRGLDSLELINCENLVALPNSIGSLTCLTILRVRNCTKLHNLPDNLRGLRRRLTKLDLGGCNLMEGETPSDLWCLSSLVCLDLSENLIRCIPTGITQLSQLKALYMNHCPMLEEIVELPSSLTTMKARGCPCLETETFSSPLCRHFPGSSGIPEWVSYQRMGCEVRIELPMNWYEDNNFLGFLLCFHHVPLDDDECETMECLPYFELTISHGDQSERLEEISFYFECKNYCGSTSDPAIWVTYFPQIDIPSEYRSSWWNNFKAHFYTQPYFPQPSRGSLGDREDHPAKRLKIL
;
A
#
# COMPACT_ATOMS: atom_id res chain seq x y z
N MET A 1 42.39 -10.59 37.11
CA MET A 1 41.29 -10.72 36.14
C MET A 1 41.78 -11.04 34.70
N LYS A 2 43.00 -11.59 34.50
CA LYS A 2 43.54 -11.84 33.14
C LYS A 2 42.76 -12.88 32.33
N CYS A 3 41.90 -13.67 32.96
CA CYS A 3 41.04 -14.67 32.31
C CYS A 3 39.62 -14.18 32.04
N LEU A 4 39.31 -12.91 32.35
CA LEU A 4 37.97 -12.35 32.12
C LEU A 4 37.73 -12.25 30.61
N LYS A 5 36.67 -12.92 30.13
CA LYS A 5 36.29 -12.95 28.72
C LYS A 5 35.19 -11.96 28.38
N GLU A 6 34.29 -11.69 29.32
CA GLU A 6 33.15 -10.83 29.08
C GLU A 6 33.07 -9.79 30.18
N LEU A 7 32.86 -8.53 29.79
CA LEU A 7 32.65 -7.43 30.71
C LEU A 7 31.50 -6.57 30.19
N SER A 8 30.36 -6.61 30.88
CA SER A 8 29.24 -5.69 30.65
C SER A 8 29.17 -4.67 31.78
N LEU A 9 29.13 -3.40 31.40
CA LEU A 9 28.97 -2.24 32.28
C LEU A 9 27.72 -1.46 31.91
N ASP A 10 26.74 -2.12 31.30
CA ASP A 10 25.54 -1.52 30.73
C ASP A 10 24.76 -0.69 31.75
N LYS A 11 24.18 0.42 31.28
CA LYS A 11 23.29 1.29 32.07
C LYS A 11 23.94 1.80 33.37
N THR A 12 25.26 1.92 33.40
CA THR A 12 25.99 2.50 34.54
C THR A 12 26.23 4.00 34.36
N ALA A 13 26.58 4.67 35.46
CA ALA A 13 26.96 6.09 35.45
C ALA A 13 28.46 6.31 35.18
N ILE A 14 29.15 5.31 34.62
CA ILE A 14 30.60 5.34 34.40
C ILE A 14 30.97 6.49 33.45
N LYS A 15 32.02 7.23 33.80
CA LYS A 15 32.52 8.36 33.01
C LYS A 15 33.78 8.03 32.23
N GLU A 16 34.59 7.15 32.78
CA GLU A 16 35.88 6.74 32.24
C GLU A 16 36.18 5.31 32.68
N LEU A 17 36.98 4.61 31.88
CA LEU A 17 37.58 3.35 32.25
C LEU A 17 39.04 3.60 32.66
N PRO A 18 39.54 2.94 33.71
CA PRO A 18 40.95 3.06 34.06
C PRO A 18 41.81 2.46 32.94
N ASN A 19 43.00 3.03 32.71
CA ASN A 19 43.93 2.53 31.68
C ASN A 19 44.31 1.05 31.86
N SER A 20 44.18 0.53 33.09
CA SER A 20 44.38 -0.89 33.40
C SER A 20 43.39 -1.82 32.68
N ILE A 21 42.29 -1.32 32.11
CA ILE A 21 41.37 -2.12 31.28
C ILE A 21 42.09 -2.76 30.08
N GLY A 22 43.08 -2.08 29.51
CA GLY A 22 43.91 -2.61 28.42
C GLY A 22 44.77 -3.82 28.82
N SER A 23 44.85 -4.17 30.12
CA SER A 23 45.52 -5.38 30.59
C SER A 23 44.64 -6.64 30.54
N LEU A 24 43.37 -6.51 30.17
CA LEU A 24 42.42 -7.63 30.00
C LEU A 24 42.62 -8.29 28.64
N THR A 25 43.77 -8.93 28.44
CA THR A 25 44.18 -9.53 27.16
C THR A 25 43.31 -10.71 26.70
N SER A 26 42.50 -11.30 27.59
CA SER A 26 41.56 -12.38 27.27
C SER A 26 40.12 -11.92 27.07
N LEU A 27 39.87 -10.61 27.10
CA LEU A 27 38.53 -10.07 26.91
C LEU A 27 38.09 -10.24 25.45
N GLU A 28 36.96 -10.90 25.27
CA GLU A 28 36.32 -11.19 23.98
C GLU A 28 35.08 -10.29 23.77
N TYR A 29 34.39 -9.89 24.84
CA TYR A 29 33.22 -9.01 24.80
C TYR A 29 33.33 -7.86 25.80
N LEU A 30 33.13 -6.63 25.32
CA LEU A 30 33.04 -5.42 26.15
C LEU A 30 31.76 -4.66 25.80
N SER A 31 30.91 -4.43 26.79
CA SER A 31 29.70 -3.62 26.62
C SER A 31 29.63 -2.45 27.60
N LEU A 32 29.28 -1.29 27.05
CA LEU A 32 29.02 -0.02 27.72
C LEU A 32 27.68 0.56 27.23
N ARG A 33 26.75 -0.32 26.86
CA ARG A 33 25.44 0.07 26.34
C ARG A 33 24.69 0.97 27.31
N LYS A 34 24.09 2.05 26.82
CA LYS A 34 23.35 3.05 27.62
C LYS A 34 24.19 3.73 28.72
N CYS A 35 25.52 3.74 28.61
CA CYS A 35 26.41 4.54 29.47
C CYS A 35 26.51 5.98 28.96
N SER A 36 25.47 6.79 29.18
CA SER A 36 25.35 8.14 28.60
C SER A 36 26.40 9.14 29.08
N LYS A 37 27.10 8.86 30.19
CA LYS A 37 28.18 9.69 30.74
C LYS A 37 29.59 9.26 30.30
N PHE A 38 29.72 8.14 29.59
CA PHE A 38 31.00 7.64 29.11
C PHE A 38 31.34 8.31 27.78
N GLU A 39 32.27 9.25 27.79
CA GLU A 39 32.49 10.15 26.63
C GLU A 39 33.69 9.79 25.75
N LYS A 40 34.66 9.03 26.26
CA LYS A 40 35.88 8.67 25.53
C LYS A 40 36.54 7.43 26.10
N PHE A 41 37.33 6.74 25.29
CA PHE A 41 38.37 5.82 25.77
C PHE A 41 39.72 6.53 25.82
N SER A 42 40.55 6.12 26.78
CA SER A 42 42.01 6.29 26.67
C SER A 42 42.57 5.33 25.61
N ASP A 43 43.84 5.47 25.25
CA ASP A 43 44.49 4.58 24.28
C ASP A 43 44.80 3.20 24.88
N VAL A 44 43.77 2.33 24.96
CA VAL A 44 43.79 1.07 25.73
C VAL A 44 43.70 -0.20 24.88
N PHE A 45 43.33 -0.08 23.61
CA PHE A 45 43.01 -1.24 22.77
C PHE A 45 44.23 -1.96 22.20
N THR A 46 45.44 -1.39 22.35
CA THR A 46 46.70 -1.93 21.82
C THR A 46 46.98 -3.38 22.22
N ASN A 47 46.52 -3.82 23.40
CA ASN A 47 46.77 -5.17 23.92
C ASN A 47 45.51 -6.06 23.98
N MET A 48 44.36 -5.58 23.49
CA MET A 48 43.07 -6.29 23.56
C MET A 48 42.80 -7.13 22.31
N GLY A 49 43.81 -7.88 21.84
CA GLY A 49 43.79 -8.56 20.55
C GLY A 49 42.75 -9.67 20.39
N LEU A 50 42.10 -10.11 21.47
CA LEU A 50 41.03 -11.12 21.45
C LEU A 50 39.62 -10.53 21.49
N LEU A 51 39.48 -9.20 21.59
CA LEU A 51 38.17 -8.55 21.64
C LEU A 51 37.45 -8.72 20.30
N ARG A 52 36.29 -9.35 20.33
CA ARG A 52 35.44 -9.64 19.17
C ARG A 52 34.25 -8.71 19.07
N ASP A 53 33.72 -8.30 20.21
CA ASP A 53 32.50 -7.52 20.31
C ASP A 53 32.71 -6.31 21.20
N LEU A 54 32.45 -5.13 20.64
CA LEU A 54 32.43 -3.86 21.38
C LEU A 54 31.07 -3.19 21.19
N ASP A 55 30.25 -3.22 22.23
CA ASP A 55 28.91 -2.61 22.25
C ASP A 55 28.96 -1.28 23.03
N LEU A 56 28.79 -0.18 22.30
CA LEU A 56 28.68 1.19 22.80
C LEU A 56 27.30 1.78 22.53
N HIS A 57 26.30 0.96 22.17
CA HIS A 57 24.97 1.38 21.79
C HIS A 57 24.39 2.37 22.81
N HIS A 58 24.00 3.55 22.36
CA HIS A 58 23.37 4.59 23.16
C HIS A 58 24.28 5.10 24.32
N SER A 59 25.59 5.00 24.18
CA SER A 59 26.58 5.59 25.09
C SER A 59 26.83 7.07 24.77
N GLY A 60 27.53 7.76 25.68
CA GLY A 60 27.90 9.17 25.52
C GLY A 60 29.14 9.41 24.65
N ILE A 61 29.68 8.38 23.99
CA ILE A 61 30.98 8.41 23.33
C ILE A 61 31.03 9.49 22.24
N LYS A 62 32.10 10.30 22.27
CA LYS A 62 32.34 11.40 21.33
C LYS A 62 33.31 11.01 20.22
N GLU A 63 34.30 10.19 20.56
CA GLU A 63 35.33 9.70 19.66
C GLU A 63 35.89 8.36 20.15
N LEU A 64 36.42 7.58 19.22
CA LEU A 64 37.21 6.38 19.52
C LEU A 64 38.71 6.70 19.41
N PRO A 65 39.56 6.10 20.27
CA PRO A 65 41.00 6.30 20.22
C PRO A 65 41.57 5.61 18.97
N GLY A 66 42.72 6.09 18.48
CA GLY A 66 43.39 5.50 17.31
C GLY A 66 43.69 4.01 17.47
N SER A 67 43.96 3.54 18.70
CA SER A 67 44.18 2.11 18.99
C SER A 67 42.98 1.20 18.70
N ILE A 68 41.76 1.71 18.46
CA ILE A 68 40.67 0.85 17.98
C ILE A 68 41.06 0.14 16.68
N GLY A 69 41.86 0.81 15.85
CA GLY A 69 42.39 0.26 14.60
C GLY A 69 43.32 -0.94 14.80
N CYS A 70 43.80 -1.20 16.02
CA CYS A 70 44.67 -2.32 16.38
C CYS A 70 43.91 -3.59 16.82
N LEU A 71 42.58 -3.54 16.92
CA LEU A 71 41.79 -4.70 17.33
C LEU A 71 41.68 -5.72 16.20
N GLU A 72 42.60 -6.68 16.20
CA GLU A 72 42.71 -7.69 15.14
C GLU A 72 41.54 -8.68 15.14
N SER A 73 40.96 -9.03 16.28
CA SER A 73 39.85 -9.99 16.33
C SER A 73 38.46 -9.36 16.33
N LEU A 74 38.34 -8.02 16.21
CA LEU A 74 37.04 -7.36 16.34
C LEU A 74 36.14 -7.74 15.16
N GLU A 75 35.01 -8.38 15.45
CA GLU A 75 34.01 -8.81 14.48
C GLU A 75 32.82 -7.84 14.44
N ASN A 76 32.40 -7.31 15.59
CA ASN A 76 31.23 -6.44 15.71
C ASN A 76 31.55 -5.17 16.53
N LEU A 77 31.18 -4.02 15.96
CA LEU A 77 31.27 -2.72 16.63
C LEU A 77 29.93 -1.99 16.53
N ASP A 78 29.27 -1.80 17.67
CA ASP A 78 28.00 -1.05 17.73
C ASP A 78 28.20 0.31 18.41
N LEU A 79 28.06 1.38 17.61
CA LEU A 79 28.08 2.79 18.03
C LEU A 79 26.70 3.43 17.83
N SER A 80 25.64 2.65 17.59
CA SER A 80 24.30 3.16 17.31
C SER A 80 23.79 4.05 18.43
N TYR A 81 23.07 5.10 18.09
CA TYR A 81 22.50 6.08 19.02
C TYR A 81 23.54 6.81 19.90
N CYS A 82 24.82 6.82 19.52
CA CYS A 82 25.83 7.67 20.13
C CYS A 82 25.71 9.10 19.58
N SER A 83 24.80 9.89 20.15
CA SER A 83 24.38 11.20 19.61
C SER A 83 25.51 12.24 19.52
N ASN A 84 26.61 12.06 20.25
CA ASN A 84 27.76 12.98 20.23
C ASN A 84 28.94 12.46 19.40
N PHE A 85 28.81 11.31 18.72
CA PHE A 85 29.88 10.69 17.97
C PHE A 85 30.03 11.35 16.58
N GLU A 86 31.03 12.23 16.44
CA GLU A 86 31.17 13.06 15.23
C GLU A 86 32.16 12.51 14.19
N LYS A 87 33.10 11.66 14.61
CA LYS A 87 34.22 11.21 13.78
C LYS A 87 34.62 9.78 14.10
N PHE A 88 34.82 8.98 13.06
CA PHE A 88 35.44 7.67 13.15
C PHE A 88 36.96 7.79 12.90
N PRO A 89 37.83 7.17 13.73
CA PRO A 89 39.28 7.30 13.59
C PRO A 89 39.83 6.54 12.37
N GLU A 90 40.99 6.95 11.87
CA GLU A 90 41.68 6.24 10.79
C GLU A 90 42.07 4.81 11.23
N ILE A 91 41.80 3.83 10.36
CA ILE A 91 42.10 2.41 10.58
C ILE A 91 43.47 2.11 9.97
N GLN A 92 44.46 1.80 10.80
CA GLN A 92 45.83 1.50 10.36
C GLN A 92 46.00 0.09 9.73
N GLY A 93 44.89 -0.62 9.45
CA GLY A 93 44.88 -1.85 8.64
C GLY A 93 44.75 -3.17 9.41
N ASN A 94 44.57 -3.16 10.74
CA ASN A 94 44.51 -4.39 11.54
C ASN A 94 43.09 -4.91 11.81
N MET A 95 42.04 -4.11 11.65
CA MET A 95 40.63 -4.53 11.83
C MET A 95 40.12 -5.40 10.66
N LYS A 96 40.85 -6.47 10.32
CA LYS A 96 40.61 -7.26 9.11
C LYS A 96 39.35 -8.11 9.21
N PHE A 97 38.94 -8.49 10.43
CA PHE A 97 37.83 -9.38 10.69
C PHE A 97 36.53 -8.65 11.06
N LEU A 98 36.49 -7.31 10.97
CA LEU A 98 35.28 -6.55 11.28
C LEU A 98 34.21 -6.87 10.25
N LYS A 99 33.15 -7.56 10.69
CA LYS A 99 32.01 -8.00 9.87
C LYS A 99 30.87 -7.01 9.94
N THR A 100 30.60 -6.45 11.13
CA THR A 100 29.49 -5.52 11.31
C THR A 100 29.94 -4.22 11.97
N LEU A 101 29.52 -3.10 11.37
CA LEU A 101 29.73 -1.77 11.91
C LEU A 101 28.38 -1.03 11.93
N TYR A 102 27.88 -0.78 13.13
CA TYR A 102 26.65 -0.01 13.33
C TYR A 102 26.99 1.40 13.81
N LEU A 103 26.56 2.40 13.06
CA LEU A 103 26.73 3.82 13.33
C LEU A 103 25.37 4.55 13.31
N LYS A 104 24.27 3.80 13.37
CA LYS A 104 22.90 4.30 13.23
C LYS A 104 22.62 5.46 14.20
N HIS A 105 21.98 6.52 13.73
CA HIS A 105 21.63 7.72 14.51
C HIS A 105 22.83 8.34 15.29
N THR A 106 24.02 8.34 14.69
CA THR A 106 25.16 9.14 15.18
C THR A 106 25.23 10.50 14.49
N THR A 107 26.07 11.40 15.00
CA THR A 107 26.30 12.73 14.40
C THR A 107 27.52 12.77 13.47
N ILE A 108 27.94 11.60 12.99
CA ILE A 108 29.15 11.46 12.18
C ILE A 108 29.09 12.33 10.91
N LYS A 109 30.15 13.10 10.68
CA LYS A 109 30.23 14.04 9.56
C LYS A 109 30.88 13.41 8.32
N GLN A 110 31.82 12.49 8.55
CA GLN A 110 32.56 11.77 7.53
C GLN A 110 33.12 10.47 8.10
N LEU A 111 33.22 9.45 7.25
CA LEU A 111 34.03 8.26 7.51
C LEU A 111 35.46 8.48 6.97
N PRO A 112 36.48 7.87 7.59
CA PRO A 112 37.85 7.88 7.08
C PRO A 112 37.97 7.05 5.79
N ASN A 113 38.95 7.38 4.95
CA ASN A 113 39.19 6.63 3.71
C ASN A 113 39.56 5.15 3.97
N SER A 114 40.16 4.89 5.12
CA SER A 114 40.52 3.56 5.57
C SER A 114 39.33 2.62 5.82
N ILE A 115 38.08 3.14 5.89
CA ILE A 115 36.88 2.27 5.91
C ILE A 115 36.78 1.42 4.63
N GLY A 116 37.24 1.95 3.49
CA GLY A 116 37.30 1.25 2.20
C GLY A 116 38.34 0.14 2.14
N CYS A 117 39.04 -0.14 3.24
CA CYS A 117 40.02 -1.22 3.37
C CYS A 117 39.50 -2.42 4.20
N LEU A 118 38.28 -2.37 4.74
CA LEU A 118 37.69 -3.42 5.58
C LEU A 118 37.14 -4.58 4.73
N GLN A 119 38.01 -5.52 4.35
CA GLN A 119 37.68 -6.56 3.37
C GLN A 119 36.63 -7.58 3.85
N ASP A 120 36.52 -7.85 5.14
CA ASP A 120 35.53 -8.78 5.71
C ASP A 120 34.25 -8.09 6.17
N LEU A 121 34.12 -6.77 5.97
CA LEU A 121 32.90 -6.06 6.36
C LEU A 121 31.73 -6.57 5.52
N GLU A 122 30.73 -7.13 6.19
CA GLU A 122 29.51 -7.69 5.61
C GLU A 122 28.34 -6.71 5.71
N PHE A 123 28.34 -5.87 6.76
CA PHE A 123 27.24 -4.98 7.07
C PHE A 123 27.74 -3.62 7.59
N LEU A 124 27.28 -2.54 6.95
CA LEU A 124 27.54 -1.16 7.35
C LEU A 124 26.23 -0.38 7.47
N ASP A 125 25.87 -0.02 8.69
CA ASP A 125 24.64 0.75 8.97
C ASP A 125 24.97 2.18 9.41
N LEU A 126 24.63 3.12 8.55
CA LEU A 126 24.76 4.57 8.75
C LEU A 126 23.38 5.24 8.77
N ASN A 127 22.29 4.46 8.94
CA ASN A 127 20.92 4.96 8.99
C ASN A 127 20.80 6.11 9.99
N GLY A 128 20.10 7.18 9.63
CA GLY A 128 19.87 8.34 10.48
C GLY A 128 21.11 9.17 10.81
N CYS A 129 22.27 8.95 10.15
CA CYS A 129 23.44 9.82 10.29
C CYS A 129 23.22 11.15 9.53
N SER A 130 22.37 12.00 10.06
CA SER A 130 21.87 13.22 9.39
C SER A 130 22.93 14.28 9.08
N ASN A 131 24.15 14.13 9.61
CA ASN A 131 25.28 15.03 9.33
C ASN A 131 26.27 14.47 8.30
N LEU A 132 26.10 13.20 7.88
CA LEU A 132 26.98 12.55 6.92
C LEU A 132 26.70 13.09 5.52
N LYS A 133 27.63 13.85 4.95
CA LYS A 133 27.45 14.54 3.66
C LYS A 133 28.02 13.79 2.45
N ARG A 134 28.95 12.87 2.70
CA ARG A 134 29.65 12.07 1.67
C ARG A 134 30.17 10.78 2.28
N LEU A 135 30.23 9.74 1.47
CA LEU A 135 31.06 8.58 1.74
C LEU A 135 32.49 8.83 1.25
N PRO A 136 33.50 8.20 1.88
CA PRO A 136 34.88 8.21 1.40
C PRO A 136 35.02 7.41 0.11
N GLU A 137 36.12 7.63 -0.63
CA GLU A 137 36.45 6.80 -1.78
C GLU A 137 36.84 5.38 -1.33
N ILE A 138 36.30 4.38 -2.02
CA ILE A 138 36.56 2.97 -1.78
C ILE A 138 37.80 2.58 -2.57
N GLN A 139 38.91 2.34 -1.89
CA GLN A 139 40.21 2.14 -2.54
C GLN A 139 40.45 0.70 -3.01
N LYS A 140 39.70 -0.27 -2.47
CA LYS A 140 39.85 -1.69 -2.75
C LYS A 140 38.48 -2.35 -2.88
N ASP A 141 38.41 -3.44 -3.65
CA ASP A 141 37.19 -4.23 -3.74
C ASP A 141 36.78 -4.78 -2.38
N MET A 142 35.53 -4.53 -2.00
CA MET A 142 34.90 -5.02 -0.77
C MET A 142 33.85 -6.08 -1.14
N GLY A 143 34.32 -7.26 -1.57
CA GLY A 143 33.49 -8.35 -2.07
C GLY A 143 32.59 -9.03 -1.02
N ASN A 144 32.81 -8.76 0.27
CA ASN A 144 32.02 -9.32 1.36
C ASN A 144 30.86 -8.43 1.81
N LEU A 145 30.88 -7.12 1.52
CA LEU A 145 29.85 -6.21 1.97
C LEU A 145 28.53 -6.58 1.31
N ARG A 146 27.52 -6.97 2.09
CA ARG A 146 26.21 -7.43 1.63
C ARG A 146 25.15 -6.36 1.72
N ALA A 147 25.20 -5.51 2.74
CA ALA A 147 24.24 -4.44 2.93
C ALA A 147 24.92 -3.13 3.37
N LEU A 148 24.47 -2.03 2.77
CA LEU A 148 24.86 -0.68 3.09
C LEU A 148 23.60 0.16 3.30
N TYR A 149 23.39 0.60 4.53
CA TYR A 149 22.24 1.43 4.89
C TYR A 149 22.64 2.88 5.11
N LEU A 150 22.07 3.77 4.31
CA LEU A 150 22.31 5.21 4.32
C LEU A 150 21.01 6.00 4.51
N ASP A 151 19.91 5.32 4.87
CA ASP A 151 18.62 5.98 5.03
C ASP A 151 18.70 7.18 5.99
N GLY A 152 18.05 8.29 5.66
CA GLY A 152 18.01 9.49 6.49
C GLY A 152 19.37 10.22 6.65
N THR A 153 20.34 9.96 5.77
CA THR A 153 21.62 10.70 5.75
C THR A 153 21.54 11.98 4.91
N ALA A 154 22.51 12.89 5.10
CA ALA A 154 22.61 14.13 4.34
C ALA A 154 23.53 14.02 3.09
N ILE A 155 23.73 12.80 2.58
CA ILE A 155 24.59 12.55 1.44
C ILE A 155 24.09 13.33 0.21
N LYS A 156 25.01 13.91 -0.55
CA LYS A 156 24.68 14.61 -1.79
C LYS A 156 24.80 13.73 -3.03
N GLY A 157 25.58 12.65 -2.91
CA GLY A 157 25.91 11.70 -3.96
C GLY A 157 26.77 10.58 -3.36
N LEU A 158 26.87 9.47 -4.08
CA LEU A 158 27.80 8.38 -3.77
C LEU A 158 29.13 8.58 -4.53
N PRO A 159 30.25 8.09 -3.99
CA PRO A 159 31.55 8.17 -4.67
C PRO A 159 31.55 7.34 -5.96
N CYS A 160 32.32 7.74 -6.97
CA CYS A 160 32.44 6.98 -8.23
C CYS A 160 33.01 5.58 -8.01
N SER A 161 33.78 5.38 -6.94
CA SER A 161 34.31 4.09 -6.51
C SER A 161 33.28 3.16 -5.84
N ILE A 162 32.00 3.54 -5.73
CA ILE A 162 30.96 2.66 -5.16
C ILE A 162 30.90 1.29 -5.85
N GLY A 163 31.28 1.23 -7.13
CA GLY A 163 31.38 -0.01 -7.90
C GLY A 163 32.36 -1.05 -7.35
N HIS A 164 33.27 -0.69 -6.45
CA HIS A 164 34.14 -1.65 -5.75
C HIS A 164 33.41 -2.48 -4.69
N LEU A 165 32.16 -2.14 -4.34
CA LEU A 165 31.29 -2.97 -3.48
C LEU A 165 30.66 -4.12 -4.27
N THR A 166 31.49 -4.98 -4.87
CA THR A 166 31.07 -6.02 -5.81
C THR A 166 30.17 -7.10 -5.18
N GLY A 167 30.24 -7.25 -3.85
CA GLY A 167 29.40 -8.16 -3.05
C GLY A 167 28.06 -7.61 -2.58
N LEU A 168 27.81 -6.31 -2.80
CA LEU A 168 26.67 -5.59 -2.22
C LEU A 168 25.37 -6.11 -2.82
N GLY A 169 24.50 -6.65 -1.96
CA GLY A 169 23.18 -7.12 -2.32
C GLY A 169 22.10 -6.07 -2.12
N ASP A 170 22.22 -5.27 -1.05
CA ASP A 170 21.23 -4.28 -0.66
C ASP A 170 21.87 -2.90 -0.46
N LEU A 171 21.34 -1.91 -1.17
CA LEU A 171 21.69 -0.51 -0.99
C LEU A 171 20.44 0.28 -0.64
N ASP A 172 20.42 0.81 0.59
CA ASP A 172 19.33 1.64 1.09
C ASP A 172 19.75 3.11 1.15
N LEU A 173 19.08 3.93 0.36
CA LEU A 173 19.25 5.39 0.27
C LEU A 173 17.95 6.11 0.63
N GLU A 174 17.03 5.48 1.37
CA GLU A 174 15.76 6.11 1.71
C GLU A 174 15.96 7.44 2.46
N ASN A 175 15.03 8.37 2.33
CA ASN A 175 15.04 9.69 2.95
C ASN A 175 16.35 10.50 2.81
N CYS A 176 17.19 10.21 1.82
CA CYS A 176 18.41 10.97 1.51
C CYS A 176 18.04 12.25 0.77
N ARG A 177 17.35 13.17 1.45
CA ARG A 177 16.76 14.38 0.85
C ARG A 177 17.75 15.30 0.14
N ASN A 178 19.04 15.19 0.41
CA ASN A 178 20.09 15.99 -0.24
C ASN A 178 20.72 15.29 -1.46
N LEU A 179 20.36 14.04 -1.74
CA LEU A 179 20.88 13.25 -2.85
C LEU A 179 20.41 13.88 -4.17
N ARG A 180 21.36 14.27 -5.02
CA ARG A 180 21.08 14.94 -6.30
C ARG A 180 21.30 14.05 -7.50
N SER A 181 22.22 13.10 -7.39
CA SER A 181 22.56 12.18 -8.46
C SER A 181 23.18 10.90 -7.89
N LEU A 182 23.14 9.85 -8.70
CA LEU A 182 23.86 8.61 -8.48
C LEU A 182 25.06 8.52 -9.44
N PRO A 183 26.20 7.97 -9.00
CA PRO A 183 27.23 7.53 -9.93
C PRO A 183 26.74 6.32 -10.73
N ASN A 184 27.53 5.87 -11.69
CA ASN A 184 27.24 4.62 -12.40
C ASN A 184 27.29 3.43 -11.41
N ILE A 185 26.16 2.73 -11.27
CA ILE A 185 26.00 1.59 -10.35
C ILE A 185 26.34 0.23 -10.97
N CYS A 186 26.76 0.17 -12.24
CA CYS A 186 27.06 -1.09 -12.94
C CYS A 186 28.19 -1.91 -12.29
N GLY A 187 29.04 -1.29 -11.48
CA GLY A 187 30.07 -1.99 -10.71
C GLY A 187 29.52 -2.84 -9.56
N LEU A 188 28.29 -2.58 -9.11
CA LEU A 188 27.62 -3.33 -8.03
C LEU A 188 27.11 -4.69 -8.54
N LYS A 189 28.03 -5.60 -8.87
CA LYS A 189 27.74 -6.86 -9.59
C LYS A 189 26.77 -7.81 -8.89
N SER A 190 26.64 -7.72 -7.56
CA SER A 190 25.74 -8.56 -6.76
C SER A 190 24.45 -7.85 -6.33
N LEU A 191 24.21 -6.61 -6.77
CA LEU A 191 23.10 -5.79 -6.26
C LEU A 191 21.77 -6.42 -6.62
N LYS A 192 20.93 -6.67 -5.61
CA LYS A 192 19.59 -7.26 -5.72
C LYS A 192 18.49 -6.25 -5.44
N ARG A 193 18.73 -5.33 -4.49
CA ARG A 193 17.73 -4.35 -4.04
C ARG A 193 18.35 -2.96 -3.93
N LEU A 194 17.67 -1.99 -4.54
CA LEU A 194 18.02 -0.58 -4.49
C LEU A 194 16.80 0.22 -4.03
N PHE A 195 16.90 0.79 -2.83
CA PHE A 195 15.86 1.61 -2.20
C PHE A 195 16.25 3.08 -2.27
N ILE A 196 15.42 3.91 -2.90
CA ILE A 196 15.65 5.35 -3.06
C ILE A 196 14.32 6.08 -2.82
N CYS A 197 13.65 5.74 -1.72
CA CYS A 197 12.38 6.34 -1.34
C CYS A 197 12.60 7.69 -0.64
N GLY A 198 11.81 8.74 -0.89
CA GLY A 198 11.92 10.02 -0.18
C GLY A 198 13.13 10.88 -0.55
N CYS A 199 13.79 10.59 -1.67
CA CYS A 199 14.91 11.37 -2.22
C CYS A 199 14.41 12.51 -3.14
N SER A 200 13.74 13.49 -2.56
CA SER A 200 13.02 14.54 -3.30
C SER A 200 13.90 15.42 -4.20
N ASN A 201 15.21 15.52 -3.95
CA ASN A 201 16.15 16.30 -4.78
C ASN A 201 16.87 15.47 -5.86
N LEU A 202 16.55 14.18 -5.98
CA LEU A 202 17.09 13.33 -7.05
C LEU A 202 16.28 13.58 -8.32
N GLU A 203 16.77 14.46 -9.19
CA GLU A 203 16.07 14.91 -10.40
C GLU A 203 16.24 13.96 -11.60
N ALA A 204 17.28 13.13 -11.59
CA ALA A 204 17.54 12.16 -12.65
C ALA A 204 18.17 10.87 -12.09
N PHE A 205 17.77 9.73 -12.66
CA PHE A 205 18.43 8.46 -12.39
C PHE A 205 19.68 8.29 -13.27
N SER A 206 20.71 7.59 -12.77
CA SER A 206 21.98 7.42 -13.47
C SER A 206 21.86 6.55 -14.72
N GLU A 207 22.62 6.88 -15.77
CA GLU A 207 22.78 6.03 -16.94
C GLU A 207 23.42 4.67 -16.58
N ILE A 208 22.88 3.58 -17.15
CA ILE A 208 23.33 2.21 -16.94
C ILE A 208 24.10 1.77 -18.19
N THR A 209 25.41 1.59 -18.07
CA THR A 209 26.29 1.31 -19.22
C THR A 209 26.48 -0.17 -19.51
N GLU A 210 26.09 -1.06 -18.59
CA GLU A 210 26.29 -2.51 -18.68
C GLU A 210 25.06 -3.27 -18.16
N ASP A 211 24.87 -4.50 -18.65
CA ASP A 211 23.76 -5.34 -18.23
C ASP A 211 23.88 -5.75 -16.75
N MET A 212 22.80 -5.55 -15.98
CA MET A 212 22.66 -5.93 -14.58
C MET A 212 21.62 -7.04 -14.42
N GLU A 213 22.10 -8.28 -14.23
CA GLU A 213 21.25 -9.48 -14.13
C GLU A 213 20.73 -9.76 -12.71
N GLN A 214 21.42 -9.22 -11.71
CA GLN A 214 21.14 -9.51 -10.30
C GLN A 214 20.11 -8.54 -9.69
N LEU A 215 19.98 -7.31 -10.20
CA LEU A 215 19.06 -6.32 -9.63
C LEU A 215 17.63 -6.78 -9.86
N LYS A 216 16.91 -7.05 -8.76
CA LYS A 216 15.54 -7.56 -8.76
C LYS A 216 14.53 -6.48 -8.41
N HIS A 217 14.85 -5.61 -7.46
CA HIS A 217 13.92 -4.61 -6.96
C HIS A 217 14.53 -3.21 -7.02
N LEU A 218 13.84 -2.29 -7.70
CA LEU A 218 14.17 -0.87 -7.78
C LEU A 218 12.97 -0.06 -7.29
N LEU A 219 13.13 0.60 -6.14
CA LEU A 219 12.09 1.41 -5.50
C LEU A 219 12.52 2.89 -5.51
N LEU A 220 11.73 3.72 -6.20
CA LEU A 220 12.01 5.14 -6.48
C LEU A 220 10.91 6.06 -5.92
N HIS A 221 10.31 5.70 -4.79
CA HIS A 221 9.16 6.43 -4.24
C HIS A 221 9.53 7.86 -3.83
N GLU A 222 8.62 8.82 -3.97
CA GLU A 222 8.78 10.21 -3.51
C GLU A 222 10.10 10.85 -3.98
N THR A 223 10.53 10.51 -5.20
CA THR A 223 11.73 11.07 -5.84
C THR A 223 11.40 12.26 -6.72
N GLY A 224 12.38 13.14 -6.91
CA GLY A 224 12.26 14.30 -7.79
C GLY A 224 12.44 13.99 -9.28
N ILE A 225 12.50 12.70 -9.67
CA ILE A 225 12.91 12.31 -11.03
C ILE A 225 11.91 12.80 -12.07
N THR A 226 12.43 13.32 -13.18
CA THR A 226 11.59 13.77 -14.31
C THR A 226 11.37 12.69 -15.35
N GLU A 227 12.37 11.83 -15.54
CA GLU A 227 12.35 10.69 -16.47
C GLU A 227 13.28 9.57 -16.00
N LEU A 228 13.04 8.35 -16.47
CA LEU A 228 14.02 7.26 -16.39
C LEU A 228 14.86 7.23 -17.67
N PRO A 229 16.18 6.95 -17.56
CA PRO A 229 17.04 6.91 -18.73
C PRO A 229 16.69 5.73 -19.64
N SER A 230 16.89 5.89 -20.94
CA SER A 230 16.66 4.81 -21.91
C SER A 230 17.52 3.56 -21.64
N SER A 231 18.66 3.73 -20.98
CA SER A 231 19.54 2.65 -20.53
C SER A 231 18.91 1.73 -19.47
N ILE A 232 17.72 2.03 -18.94
CA ILE A 232 16.98 1.12 -18.05
C ILE A 232 16.83 -0.29 -18.62
N GLN A 233 16.83 -0.45 -19.96
CA GLN A 233 16.82 -1.75 -20.64
C GLN A 233 17.95 -2.70 -20.21
N HIS A 234 19.05 -2.18 -19.66
CA HIS A 234 20.18 -2.96 -19.18
C HIS A 234 19.90 -3.65 -17.84
N LEU A 235 18.81 -3.31 -17.13
CA LEU A 235 18.36 -4.02 -15.93
C LEU A 235 17.67 -5.36 -16.27
N ARG A 236 18.40 -6.27 -16.95
CA ARG A 236 17.88 -7.55 -17.46
C ARG A 236 17.31 -8.45 -16.36
N GLY A 237 17.76 -8.27 -15.13
CA GLY A 237 17.32 -9.03 -13.96
C GLY A 237 16.04 -8.54 -13.29
N LEU A 238 15.55 -7.35 -13.66
CA LEU A 238 14.57 -6.61 -12.85
C LEU A 238 13.23 -7.33 -12.79
N ASP A 239 12.74 -7.54 -11.57
CA ASP A 239 11.48 -8.21 -11.25
C ASP A 239 10.41 -7.20 -10.83
N SER A 240 10.79 -6.19 -10.05
CA SER A 240 9.89 -5.14 -9.55
C SER A 240 10.48 -3.75 -9.76
N LEU A 241 9.71 -2.88 -10.41
CA LEU A 241 9.98 -1.45 -10.56
C LEU A 241 8.83 -0.65 -9.96
N GLU A 242 9.15 0.21 -9.00
CA GLU A 242 8.14 1.05 -8.34
C GLU A 242 8.51 2.53 -8.35
N LEU A 243 7.57 3.33 -8.83
CA LEU A 243 7.59 4.78 -8.95
C LEU A 243 6.30 5.28 -8.29
N ILE A 244 6.35 5.60 -7.01
CA ILE A 244 5.16 5.99 -6.23
C ILE A 244 5.35 7.42 -5.75
N ASN A 245 4.34 8.28 -5.90
CA ASN A 245 4.40 9.70 -5.54
C ASN A 245 5.58 10.44 -6.24
N CYS A 246 5.92 10.08 -7.47
CA CYS A 246 6.92 10.80 -8.27
C CYS A 246 6.24 11.97 -9.02
N GLU A 247 5.93 13.06 -8.31
CA GLU A 247 5.13 14.19 -8.81
C GLU A 247 5.75 14.90 -10.02
N ASN A 248 7.06 14.77 -10.22
CA ASN A 248 7.78 15.36 -11.34
C ASN A 248 7.96 14.43 -12.54
N LEU A 249 7.59 13.15 -12.43
CA LEU A 249 7.77 12.18 -13.50
C LEU A 249 6.86 12.53 -14.68
N VAL A 250 7.47 12.78 -15.83
CA VAL A 250 6.80 13.26 -17.03
C VAL A 250 6.53 12.14 -18.02
N ALA A 251 7.47 11.22 -18.18
CA ALA A 251 7.38 10.10 -19.10
C ALA A 251 8.17 8.88 -18.61
N LEU A 252 7.78 7.70 -19.10
CA LEU A 252 8.59 6.49 -19.00
C LEU A 252 9.26 6.23 -20.37
N PRO A 253 10.50 5.75 -20.40
CA PRO A 253 11.18 5.48 -21.67
C PRO A 253 10.57 4.27 -22.37
N ASN A 254 10.49 4.31 -23.72
CA ASN A 254 10.04 3.18 -24.54
C ASN A 254 10.86 1.89 -24.31
N SER A 255 12.10 2.03 -23.83
CA SER A 255 12.98 0.91 -23.50
C SER A 255 12.54 0.14 -22.25
N ILE A 256 11.54 0.63 -21.48
CA ILE A 256 10.93 -0.14 -20.38
C ILE A 256 10.37 -1.48 -20.87
N GLY A 257 9.90 -1.53 -22.12
CA GLY A 257 9.43 -2.75 -22.79
C GLY A 257 10.48 -3.86 -22.88
N SER A 258 11.77 -3.49 -22.82
CA SER A 258 12.90 -4.44 -22.88
C SER A 258 13.15 -5.17 -21.55
N LEU A 259 12.47 -4.77 -20.46
CA LEU A 259 12.59 -5.40 -19.13
C LEU A 259 11.83 -6.73 -19.08
N THR A 260 12.27 -7.71 -19.87
CA THR A 260 11.53 -8.96 -20.09
C THR A 260 11.33 -9.82 -18.84
N CYS A 261 12.07 -9.58 -17.76
CA CYS A 261 11.92 -10.25 -16.46
C CYS A 261 10.90 -9.59 -15.52
N LEU A 262 10.42 -8.38 -15.85
CA LEU A 262 9.58 -7.58 -14.95
C LEU A 262 8.24 -8.25 -14.70
N THR A 263 7.92 -8.47 -13.43
CA THR A 263 6.65 -9.06 -12.97
C THR A 263 5.73 -8.04 -12.31
N ILE A 264 6.29 -6.98 -11.73
CA ILE A 264 5.57 -5.89 -11.06
C ILE A 264 6.06 -4.55 -11.61
N LEU A 265 5.12 -3.77 -12.14
CA LEU A 265 5.33 -2.35 -12.47
C LEU A 265 4.31 -1.53 -11.69
N ARG A 266 4.79 -0.67 -10.78
CA ARG A 266 3.94 0.28 -10.06
C ARG A 266 4.36 1.69 -10.42
N VAL A 267 3.43 2.45 -10.97
CA VAL A 267 3.57 3.87 -11.27
C VAL A 267 2.33 4.53 -10.68
N ARG A 268 2.42 4.99 -9.44
CA ARG A 268 1.26 5.48 -8.67
C ARG A 268 1.46 6.92 -8.25
N ASN A 269 0.42 7.74 -8.32
CA ASN A 269 0.45 9.15 -7.92
C ASN A 269 1.53 9.96 -8.64
N CYS A 270 1.79 9.64 -9.91
CA CYS A 270 2.71 10.37 -10.79
C CYS A 270 1.92 11.36 -11.64
N THR A 271 1.49 12.47 -11.03
CA THR A 271 0.45 13.36 -11.59
C THR A 271 0.83 14.11 -12.87
N LYS A 272 2.13 14.19 -13.22
CA LYS A 272 2.63 14.81 -14.46
C LYS A 272 2.91 13.80 -15.58
N LEU A 273 2.71 12.52 -15.31
CA LEU A 273 2.95 11.46 -16.28
C LEU A 273 1.94 11.60 -17.41
N HIS A 274 2.41 12.00 -18.58
CA HIS A 274 1.57 12.07 -19.78
C HIS A 274 1.99 10.97 -20.74
N ASN A 275 1.02 10.13 -21.11
CA ASN A 275 1.20 8.93 -21.94
C ASN A 275 2.08 7.83 -21.33
N LEU A 276 1.64 6.60 -21.51
CA LEU A 276 2.48 5.43 -21.27
C LEU A 276 3.30 5.09 -22.53
N PRO A 277 4.44 4.40 -22.39
CA PRO A 277 5.31 4.11 -23.53
C PRO A 277 4.68 3.11 -24.50
N ASP A 278 4.92 3.29 -25.81
CA ASP A 278 4.27 2.48 -26.85
C ASP A 278 4.74 1.02 -26.85
N ASN A 279 5.93 0.72 -26.33
CA ASN A 279 6.55 -0.61 -26.44
C ASN A 279 6.27 -1.52 -25.21
N LEU A 280 5.16 -1.34 -24.51
CA LEU A 280 4.79 -2.18 -23.35
C LEU A 280 4.58 -3.66 -23.73
N ARG A 281 4.35 -3.97 -25.01
CA ARG A 281 4.19 -5.34 -25.51
C ARG A 281 5.36 -6.26 -25.17
N GLY A 282 6.58 -5.72 -25.00
CA GLY A 282 7.74 -6.51 -24.57
C GLY A 282 7.57 -7.15 -23.18
N LEU A 283 6.72 -6.57 -22.32
CA LEU A 283 6.44 -7.05 -20.96
C LEU A 283 5.39 -8.16 -20.89
N ARG A 284 4.75 -8.48 -22.02
CA ARG A 284 3.59 -9.40 -22.13
C ARG A 284 3.77 -10.77 -21.46
N ARG A 285 5.00 -11.29 -21.40
CA ARG A 285 5.27 -12.66 -20.95
C ARG A 285 5.34 -12.83 -19.43
N ARG A 286 5.64 -11.77 -18.68
CA ARG A 286 5.96 -11.88 -17.25
C ARG A 286 5.26 -10.85 -16.38
N LEU A 287 4.81 -9.72 -16.92
CA LEU A 287 4.15 -8.71 -16.11
C LEU A 287 2.81 -9.22 -15.57
N THR A 288 2.72 -9.35 -14.25
CA THR A 288 1.56 -9.89 -13.54
C THR A 288 0.77 -8.81 -12.80
N LYS A 289 1.43 -7.74 -12.38
CA LYS A 289 0.82 -6.62 -11.67
C LYS A 289 1.23 -5.31 -12.31
N LEU A 290 0.22 -4.51 -12.63
CA LEU A 290 0.38 -3.15 -13.13
C LEU A 290 -0.50 -2.23 -12.28
N ASP A 291 0.13 -1.29 -11.59
CA ASP A 291 -0.53 -0.21 -10.87
C ASP A 291 -0.21 1.09 -11.57
N LEU A 292 -1.24 1.80 -12.01
CA LEU A 292 -1.19 3.09 -12.70
C LEU A 292 -2.07 4.12 -11.97
N GLY A 293 -2.39 3.89 -10.70
CA GLY A 293 -3.36 4.71 -9.99
C GLY A 293 -2.86 6.15 -9.77
N GLY A 294 -3.73 7.15 -9.86
CA GLY A 294 -3.36 8.54 -9.55
C GLY A 294 -2.41 9.20 -10.55
N CYS A 295 -2.35 8.69 -11.79
CA CYS A 295 -1.45 9.21 -12.83
C CYS A 295 -2.12 10.24 -13.76
N ASN A 296 -3.36 10.68 -13.46
CA ASN A 296 -4.15 11.59 -14.29
C ASN A 296 -4.39 11.10 -15.73
N LEU A 297 -4.35 9.79 -15.97
CA LEU A 297 -4.48 9.23 -17.31
C LEU A 297 -5.86 9.55 -17.90
N MET A 298 -5.86 10.07 -19.13
CA MET A 298 -7.06 10.33 -19.94
C MET A 298 -7.25 9.29 -21.05
N GLU A 299 -8.42 9.31 -21.69
CA GLU A 299 -8.69 8.50 -22.88
C GLU A 299 -7.69 8.82 -24.00
N GLY A 300 -7.09 7.78 -24.60
CA GLY A 300 -6.07 7.92 -25.65
C GLY A 300 -4.62 7.99 -25.14
N GLU A 301 -4.39 8.23 -23.84
CA GLU A 301 -3.04 8.24 -23.24
C GLU A 301 -2.54 6.84 -22.85
N THR A 302 -3.45 5.85 -22.88
CA THR A 302 -3.10 4.43 -22.72
C THR A 302 -2.84 3.80 -24.10
N PRO A 303 -1.61 3.37 -24.43
CA PRO A 303 -1.28 2.80 -25.72
C PRO A 303 -1.98 1.45 -25.92
N SER A 304 -2.30 1.12 -27.18
CA SER A 304 -2.95 -0.16 -27.52
C SER A 304 -2.17 -1.39 -27.04
N ASP A 305 -0.85 -1.25 -26.92
CA ASP A 305 0.06 -2.31 -26.48
C ASP A 305 -0.16 -2.73 -25.02
N LEU A 306 -0.76 -1.87 -24.19
CA LEU A 306 -1.16 -2.19 -22.82
C LEU A 306 -2.09 -3.42 -22.78
N TRP A 307 -2.99 -3.51 -23.76
CA TRP A 307 -3.98 -4.58 -23.85
C TRP A 307 -3.41 -5.90 -24.34
N CYS A 308 -2.16 -5.91 -24.83
CA CYS A 308 -1.45 -7.12 -25.23
C CYS A 308 -0.82 -7.86 -24.04
N LEU A 309 -0.91 -7.35 -22.80
CA LEU A 309 -0.26 -7.92 -21.61
C LEU A 309 -0.98 -9.19 -21.09
N SER A 310 -0.91 -10.28 -21.85
CA SER A 310 -1.66 -11.52 -21.58
C SER A 310 -1.31 -12.26 -20.27
N SER A 311 -0.23 -11.88 -19.58
CA SER A 311 0.13 -12.46 -18.26
C SER A 311 -0.38 -11.62 -17.09
N LEU A 312 -1.02 -10.48 -17.36
CA LEU A 312 -1.46 -9.54 -16.34
C LEU A 312 -2.59 -10.15 -15.51
N VAL A 313 -2.40 -10.19 -14.20
CA VAL A 313 -3.36 -10.76 -13.22
C VAL A 313 -4.09 -9.65 -12.47
N CYS A 314 -3.40 -8.54 -12.21
CA CYS A 314 -3.92 -7.40 -11.45
C CYS A 314 -3.62 -6.10 -12.19
N LEU A 315 -4.67 -5.31 -12.41
CA LEU A 315 -4.59 -3.98 -12.99
C LEU A 315 -5.27 -2.98 -12.05
N ASP A 316 -4.53 -1.96 -11.61
CA ASP A 316 -5.07 -0.83 -10.85
C ASP A 316 -4.99 0.44 -11.71
N LEU A 317 -6.15 1.00 -12.02
CA LEU A 317 -6.37 2.27 -12.74
C LEU A 317 -7.09 3.30 -11.86
N SER A 318 -7.17 3.07 -10.54
CA SER A 318 -7.87 3.96 -9.60
C SER A 318 -7.34 5.40 -9.69
N GLU A 319 -8.15 6.39 -9.33
CA GLU A 319 -7.72 7.79 -9.21
C GLU A 319 -7.22 8.38 -10.55
N ASN A 320 -7.73 7.91 -11.70
CA ASN A 320 -7.44 8.45 -13.03
C ASN A 320 -8.64 9.18 -13.64
N LEU A 321 -8.42 9.88 -14.76
CA LEU A 321 -9.41 10.72 -15.46
C LEU A 321 -10.00 10.01 -16.69
N ILE A 322 -9.95 8.67 -16.71
CA ILE A 322 -10.49 7.85 -17.79
C ILE A 322 -12.01 7.96 -17.87
N ARG A 323 -12.55 8.12 -19.09
CA ARG A 323 -14.00 8.20 -19.36
C ARG A 323 -14.65 6.85 -19.54
N CYS A 324 -14.01 5.97 -20.29
CA CYS A 324 -14.45 4.60 -20.50
C CYS A 324 -13.24 3.67 -20.46
N ILE A 325 -13.49 2.39 -20.22
CA ILE A 325 -12.44 1.37 -20.33
C ILE A 325 -12.37 0.90 -21.79
N PRO A 326 -11.18 0.94 -22.44
CA PRO A 326 -11.05 0.48 -23.81
C PRO A 326 -11.44 -1.00 -23.97
N THR A 327 -12.15 -1.32 -25.06
CA THR A 327 -12.60 -2.69 -25.39
C THR A 327 -11.46 -3.70 -25.49
N GLY A 328 -10.23 -3.22 -25.72
CA GLY A 328 -9.01 -4.02 -25.66
C GLY A 328 -8.78 -4.75 -24.33
N ILE A 329 -9.37 -4.31 -23.21
CA ILE A 329 -9.25 -4.97 -21.91
C ILE A 329 -9.67 -6.45 -21.93
N THR A 330 -10.58 -6.81 -22.85
CA THR A 330 -11.02 -8.20 -23.08
C THR A 330 -9.90 -9.14 -23.51
N GLN A 331 -8.80 -8.60 -24.07
CA GLN A 331 -7.62 -9.38 -24.48
C GLN A 331 -6.75 -9.83 -23.30
N LEU A 332 -6.96 -9.27 -22.10
CA LEU A 332 -6.22 -9.62 -20.89
C LEU A 332 -6.76 -10.92 -20.27
N SER A 333 -6.47 -12.05 -20.93
CA SER A 333 -7.05 -13.38 -20.63
C SER A 333 -6.70 -13.98 -19.26
N GLN A 334 -5.74 -13.38 -18.52
CA GLN A 334 -5.37 -13.80 -17.18
C GLN A 334 -5.77 -12.79 -16.09
N LEU A 335 -6.43 -11.69 -16.48
CA LEU A 335 -6.79 -10.62 -15.54
C LEU A 335 -7.85 -11.13 -14.56
N LYS A 336 -7.50 -11.14 -13.28
CA LYS A 336 -8.38 -11.58 -12.18
C LYS A 336 -8.92 -10.42 -11.35
N ALA A 337 -8.14 -9.35 -11.22
CA ALA A 337 -8.49 -8.19 -10.40
C ALA A 337 -8.34 -6.88 -11.20
N LEU A 338 -9.40 -6.07 -11.20
CA LEU A 338 -9.44 -4.73 -11.79
C LEU A 338 -9.90 -3.72 -10.74
N TYR A 339 -9.08 -2.70 -10.51
CA TYR A 339 -9.39 -1.60 -9.59
C TYR A 339 -9.49 -0.29 -10.37
N MET A 340 -10.58 0.44 -10.13
CA MET A 340 -10.94 1.70 -10.79
C MET A 340 -11.65 2.59 -9.76
N ASN A 341 -11.15 2.62 -8.52
CA ASN A 341 -11.78 3.44 -7.49
C ASN A 341 -11.47 4.91 -7.74
N HIS A 342 -12.39 5.81 -7.39
CA HIS A 342 -12.19 7.24 -7.44
C HIS A 342 -11.83 7.77 -8.84
N CYS A 343 -12.42 7.21 -9.90
CA CYS A 343 -12.31 7.74 -11.27
C CYS A 343 -13.48 8.71 -11.53
N PRO A 344 -13.29 10.05 -11.41
CA PRO A 344 -14.38 11.01 -11.43
C PRO A 344 -15.09 11.12 -12.78
N MET A 345 -14.40 10.81 -13.88
CA MET A 345 -14.92 10.94 -15.24
C MET A 345 -15.41 9.62 -15.84
N LEU A 346 -15.30 8.50 -15.13
CA LEU A 346 -15.68 7.20 -15.66
C LEU A 346 -17.20 7.14 -15.83
N GLU A 347 -17.67 7.10 -17.07
CA GLU A 347 -19.08 7.13 -17.50
C GLU A 347 -19.64 5.73 -17.73
N GLU A 348 -18.87 4.86 -18.42
CA GLU A 348 -19.33 3.51 -18.77
C GLU A 348 -18.25 2.43 -18.60
N ILE A 349 -18.71 1.21 -18.38
CA ILE A 349 -17.90 -0.02 -18.43
C ILE A 349 -18.58 -0.96 -19.43
N VAL A 350 -18.09 -0.99 -20.67
CA VAL A 350 -18.74 -1.69 -21.78
C VAL A 350 -18.47 -3.20 -21.76
N GLU A 351 -17.20 -3.60 -21.84
CA GLU A 351 -16.78 -4.99 -21.91
C GLU A 351 -15.67 -5.29 -20.90
N LEU A 352 -15.72 -6.48 -20.30
CA LEU A 352 -14.74 -6.96 -19.34
C LEU A 352 -14.22 -8.35 -19.75
N PRO A 353 -12.95 -8.67 -19.42
CA PRO A 353 -12.41 -9.99 -19.70
C PRO A 353 -13.13 -11.06 -18.86
N SER A 354 -13.43 -12.21 -19.47
CA SER A 354 -14.14 -13.32 -18.82
C SER A 354 -13.36 -13.96 -17.66
N SER A 355 -12.04 -13.72 -17.57
CA SER A 355 -11.20 -14.16 -16.45
C SER A 355 -11.39 -13.35 -15.16
N LEU A 356 -12.09 -12.21 -15.22
CA LEU A 356 -12.19 -11.26 -14.12
C LEU A 356 -12.99 -11.84 -12.95
N THR A 357 -12.36 -11.90 -11.77
CA THR A 357 -12.98 -12.42 -10.53
C THR A 357 -13.31 -11.32 -9.53
N THR A 358 -12.66 -10.17 -9.65
CA THR A 358 -12.82 -9.05 -8.71
C THR A 358 -12.74 -7.75 -9.48
N MET A 359 -13.76 -6.91 -9.31
CA MET A 359 -13.79 -5.55 -9.82
C MET A 359 -14.17 -4.60 -8.68
N LYS A 360 -13.45 -3.48 -8.53
CA LYS A 360 -13.86 -2.40 -7.63
C LYS A 360 -13.83 -1.06 -8.35
N ALA A 361 -14.97 -0.38 -8.36
CA ALA A 361 -15.14 0.96 -8.94
C ALA A 361 -15.88 1.87 -7.94
N ARG A 362 -15.37 1.97 -6.70
CA ARG A 362 -15.98 2.81 -5.67
C ARG A 362 -15.63 4.27 -5.90
N GLY A 363 -16.58 5.18 -5.71
CA GLY A 363 -16.30 6.62 -5.83
C GLY A 363 -16.18 7.13 -7.27
N CYS A 364 -16.85 6.47 -8.23
CA CYS A 364 -17.00 6.93 -9.61
C CYS A 364 -18.41 7.56 -9.78
N PRO A 365 -18.55 8.89 -9.70
CA PRO A 365 -19.85 9.55 -9.67
C PRO A 365 -20.55 9.59 -11.05
N CYS A 366 -19.80 9.59 -12.15
CA CYS A 366 -20.33 9.62 -13.51
C CYS A 366 -20.71 8.23 -14.05
N LEU A 367 -20.38 7.16 -13.34
CA LEU A 367 -20.58 5.80 -13.84
C LEU A 367 -22.09 5.55 -13.89
N GLU A 368 -22.64 5.50 -15.11
CA GLU A 368 -24.06 5.31 -15.35
C GLU A 368 -24.47 3.95 -14.78
N THR A 369 -25.33 3.97 -13.77
CA THR A 369 -25.74 2.79 -13.01
C THR A 369 -26.73 1.90 -13.76
N GLU A 370 -26.88 2.05 -15.07
CA GLU A 370 -27.88 1.33 -15.88
C GLU A 370 -27.60 -0.18 -16.04
N THR A 371 -26.52 -0.71 -15.45
CA THR A 371 -26.17 -2.14 -15.53
C THR A 371 -25.94 -2.81 -14.17
N PHE A 372 -26.64 -2.39 -13.12
CA PHE A 372 -26.75 -3.20 -11.90
C PHE A 372 -28.01 -4.08 -11.97
N SER A 373 -27.83 -5.34 -12.39
CA SER A 373 -28.83 -6.42 -12.37
C SER A 373 -29.11 -6.96 -10.96
N SER A 374 -29.07 -6.11 -9.93
CA SER A 374 -29.37 -6.50 -8.55
C SER A 374 -29.91 -5.33 -7.73
N PRO A 375 -30.93 -5.55 -6.88
CA PRO A 375 -31.49 -4.50 -6.03
C PRO A 375 -30.44 -3.93 -5.08
N LEU A 376 -30.35 -2.60 -5.03
CA LEU A 376 -29.35 -1.87 -4.24
C LEU A 376 -29.99 -1.44 -2.91
N CYS A 377 -29.46 -1.89 -1.76
CA CYS A 377 -29.84 -1.41 -0.43
C CYS A 377 -28.76 -0.44 0.10
N ARG A 378 -29.13 0.80 0.44
CA ARG A 378 -28.25 1.78 1.12
C ARG A 378 -28.83 2.22 2.46
N HIS A 379 -27.94 2.49 3.42
CA HIS A 379 -28.24 2.90 4.79
C HIS A 379 -27.70 4.32 5.06
N PHE A 380 -28.52 5.19 5.65
CA PHE A 380 -28.18 6.57 5.98
C PHE A 380 -28.46 6.86 7.47
N PRO A 381 -27.44 6.79 8.35
CA PRO A 381 -27.59 7.08 9.77
C PRO A 381 -27.77 8.58 10.04
N GLY A 382 -28.53 8.94 11.08
CA GLY A 382 -28.70 10.32 11.54
C GLY A 382 -29.63 11.18 10.68
N SER A 383 -30.50 10.56 9.88
CA SER A 383 -31.41 11.27 8.98
C SER A 383 -32.75 11.60 9.66
N SER A 384 -33.21 12.85 9.48
CA SER A 384 -34.34 13.44 10.20
C SER A 384 -35.72 13.13 9.60
N GLY A 385 -35.81 12.18 8.67
CA GLY A 385 -37.07 11.78 8.04
C GLY A 385 -36.95 11.58 6.53
N ILE A 386 -37.95 10.91 5.96
CA ILE A 386 -37.94 10.52 4.53
C ILE A 386 -38.00 11.77 3.64
N PRO A 387 -37.16 11.86 2.59
CA PRO A 387 -37.07 13.05 1.74
C PRO A 387 -38.40 13.46 1.11
N GLU A 388 -38.60 14.76 0.92
CA GLU A 388 -39.85 15.34 0.41
C GLU A 388 -40.17 14.95 -1.04
N TRP A 389 -39.16 14.56 -1.82
CA TRP A 389 -39.34 14.13 -3.22
C TRP A 389 -39.95 12.72 -3.37
N VAL A 390 -40.20 12.00 -2.26
CA VAL A 390 -40.90 10.71 -2.28
C VAL A 390 -42.42 10.94 -2.33
N SER A 391 -43.04 10.54 -3.45
CA SER A 391 -44.43 10.87 -3.78
C SER A 391 -45.48 10.22 -2.87
N TYR A 392 -45.31 8.96 -2.47
CA TYR A 392 -46.30 8.25 -1.66
C TYR A 392 -45.81 8.03 -0.23
N GLN A 393 -46.44 8.74 0.71
CA GLN A 393 -46.01 8.82 2.09
C GLN A 393 -47.02 8.20 3.05
N ARG A 394 -46.66 7.15 3.81
CA ARG A 394 -47.56 6.53 4.79
C ARG A 394 -46.90 6.28 6.16
N MET A 395 -47.71 6.36 7.21
CA MET A 395 -47.36 5.91 8.55
C MET A 395 -47.78 4.44 8.69
N GLY A 396 -46.88 3.57 9.16
CA GLY A 396 -47.09 2.13 9.31
C GLY A 396 -45.96 1.28 8.71
N CYS A 397 -46.11 -0.03 8.81
CA CYS A 397 -45.25 -1.06 8.21
C CYS A 397 -45.67 -1.46 6.79
N GLU A 398 -46.73 -0.86 6.26
CA GLU A 398 -47.30 -1.21 4.95
C GLU A 398 -47.64 0.06 4.15
N VAL A 399 -47.47 -0.02 2.84
CA VAL A 399 -47.94 0.97 1.89
C VAL A 399 -48.46 0.28 0.64
N ARG A 400 -49.55 0.80 0.10
CA ARG A 400 -50.22 0.30 -1.11
C ARG A 400 -50.39 1.46 -2.07
N ILE A 401 -50.06 1.23 -3.33
CA ILE A 401 -50.22 2.20 -4.42
C ILE A 401 -50.93 1.50 -5.58
N GLU A 402 -51.82 2.23 -6.24
CA GLU A 402 -52.35 1.82 -7.54
C GLU A 402 -51.34 2.24 -8.61
N LEU A 403 -50.92 1.28 -9.43
CA LEU A 403 -49.98 1.53 -10.51
C LEU A 403 -50.68 2.25 -11.67
N PRO A 404 -50.02 3.21 -12.33
CA PRO A 404 -50.58 3.88 -13.50
C PRO A 404 -50.96 2.88 -14.61
N MET A 405 -52.03 3.21 -15.35
CA MET A 405 -52.43 2.42 -16.51
C MET A 405 -51.27 2.40 -17.53
N ASN A 406 -50.79 1.21 -17.91
CA ASN A 406 -49.65 0.98 -18.81
C ASN A 406 -48.25 1.32 -18.25
N TRP A 407 -48.06 1.31 -16.93
CA TRP A 407 -46.73 1.47 -16.28
C TRP A 407 -45.63 0.55 -16.85
N TYR A 408 -46.05 -0.60 -17.40
CA TYR A 408 -45.17 -1.61 -17.98
C TYR A 408 -44.74 -1.35 -19.43
N GLU A 409 -45.36 -0.39 -20.12
CA GLU A 409 -45.04 0.01 -21.51
C GLU A 409 -44.13 1.25 -21.54
N ASP A 410 -43.91 1.91 -20.40
CA ASP A 410 -43.03 3.07 -20.31
C ASP A 410 -41.56 2.61 -20.22
N ASN A 411 -40.83 2.77 -21.32
CA ASN A 411 -39.39 2.49 -21.39
C ASN A 411 -38.55 3.43 -20.50
N ASN A 412 -39.15 4.51 -19.96
CA ASN A 412 -38.48 5.39 -19.00
C ASN A 412 -38.78 5.01 -17.53
N PHE A 413 -39.63 4.00 -17.29
CA PHE A 413 -39.88 3.52 -15.94
C PHE A 413 -38.73 2.62 -15.48
N LEU A 414 -37.82 3.18 -14.69
CA LEU A 414 -36.60 2.49 -14.26
C LEU A 414 -36.88 1.41 -13.19
N GLY A 415 -37.86 1.63 -12.32
CA GLY A 415 -38.20 0.73 -11.21
C GLY A 415 -38.84 1.46 -10.03
N PHE A 416 -39.03 0.74 -8.94
CA PHE A 416 -39.60 1.25 -7.70
C PHE A 416 -38.51 1.64 -6.70
N LEU A 417 -38.68 2.76 -6.01
CA LEU A 417 -37.78 3.16 -4.93
C LEU A 417 -38.50 3.12 -3.59
N LEU A 418 -37.99 2.30 -2.70
CA LEU A 418 -38.55 2.04 -1.38
C LEU A 418 -37.72 2.75 -0.30
N CYS A 419 -38.37 3.59 0.49
CA CYS A 419 -37.75 4.34 1.59
C CYS A 419 -38.39 3.97 2.92
N PHE A 420 -37.57 3.64 3.91
CA PHE A 420 -38.02 3.30 5.26
C PHE A 420 -37.28 4.13 6.28
N HIS A 421 -38.02 4.75 7.19
CA HIS A 421 -37.45 5.51 8.30
C HIS A 421 -37.81 4.83 9.61
N HIS A 422 -36.77 4.38 10.31
CA HIS A 422 -36.88 3.83 11.65
C HIS A 422 -36.51 4.91 12.65
N VAL A 423 -37.34 5.04 13.68
CA VAL A 423 -37.08 5.85 14.86
C VAL A 423 -37.10 4.89 16.04
N PRO A 424 -35.96 4.64 16.70
CA PRO A 424 -35.94 3.80 17.90
C PRO A 424 -36.75 4.46 19.01
N LEU A 425 -37.52 3.68 19.77
CA LEU A 425 -38.21 4.15 20.97
C LEU A 425 -37.26 4.04 22.16
N ASP A 426 -37.34 4.97 23.12
CA ASP A 426 -36.42 5.09 24.27
C ASP A 426 -36.39 3.83 25.19
N ASP A 427 -37.29 2.86 25.00
CA ASP A 427 -37.37 1.60 25.76
C ASP A 427 -36.89 0.35 24.99
N ASP A 428 -36.34 0.47 23.78
CA ASP A 428 -35.79 -0.68 23.04
C ASP A 428 -34.38 -1.07 23.56
N GLU A 429 -34.30 -1.63 24.78
CA GLU A 429 -33.16 -2.45 25.20
C GLU A 429 -33.18 -3.79 24.42
N CYS A 430 -32.96 -3.74 23.11
CA CYS A 430 -32.84 -4.94 22.29
C CYS A 430 -31.39 -5.46 22.37
N GLU A 431 -31.14 -6.34 23.35
CA GLU A 431 -29.91 -7.12 23.45
C GLU A 431 -29.66 -7.92 22.14
N THR A 432 -28.57 -7.58 21.45
CA THR A 432 -27.74 -8.47 20.61
C THR A 432 -28.40 -9.65 19.87
N MET A 433 -29.46 -9.41 19.08
CA MET A 433 -29.84 -10.32 18.00
C MET A 433 -30.03 -9.56 16.69
N GLU A 434 -29.39 -10.06 15.63
CA GLU A 434 -29.43 -9.56 14.26
C GLU A 434 -30.86 -9.52 13.70
N CYS A 435 -31.64 -8.49 14.02
CA CYS A 435 -32.89 -8.21 13.34
C CYS A 435 -32.58 -7.44 12.05
N LEU A 436 -32.21 -8.17 10.99
CA LEU A 436 -32.14 -7.58 9.66
C LEU A 436 -33.56 -7.23 9.21
N PRO A 437 -33.85 -5.97 8.83
CA PRO A 437 -35.15 -5.65 8.27
C PRO A 437 -35.30 -6.41 6.95
N TYR A 438 -36.38 -7.17 6.83
CA TYR A 438 -36.76 -7.84 5.58
C TYR A 438 -38.01 -7.18 5.01
N PHE A 439 -38.00 -7.03 3.69
CA PHE A 439 -39.07 -6.39 2.94
C PHE A 439 -39.74 -7.41 2.05
N GLU A 440 -41.07 -7.35 2.02
CA GLU A 440 -41.90 -8.10 1.09
C GLU A 440 -42.52 -7.10 0.12
N LEU A 441 -42.21 -7.27 -1.16
CA LEU A 441 -42.88 -6.55 -2.24
C LEU A 441 -43.92 -7.46 -2.86
N THR A 442 -45.16 -7.00 -2.86
CA THR A 442 -46.32 -7.68 -3.39
C THR A 442 -46.84 -6.95 -4.62
N ILE A 443 -47.05 -7.68 -5.72
CA ILE A 443 -47.88 -7.23 -6.83
C ILE A 443 -49.15 -8.09 -6.85
N SER A 444 -50.33 -7.46 -6.92
CA SER A 444 -51.62 -8.15 -6.82
C SER A 444 -52.68 -7.59 -7.77
N HIS A 445 -53.74 -8.39 -7.99
CA HIS A 445 -54.93 -8.05 -8.76
C HIS A 445 -56.19 -8.19 -7.87
N GLY A 446 -57.09 -7.19 -7.93
CA GLY A 446 -58.45 -7.25 -7.36
C GLY A 446 -58.69 -6.32 -6.15
N ASP A 447 -59.95 -5.85 -6.02
CA ASP A 447 -60.43 -5.10 -4.86
C ASP A 447 -61.01 -6.07 -3.79
N GLN A 448 -61.00 -5.64 -2.52
CA GLN A 448 -60.91 -6.38 -1.25
C GLN A 448 -61.83 -7.62 -0.96
N SER A 449 -62.38 -8.36 -1.91
CA SER A 449 -63.30 -9.47 -1.60
C SER A 449 -63.30 -10.73 -2.47
N GLU A 450 -62.48 -10.88 -3.52
CA GLU A 450 -62.36 -12.15 -4.26
C GLU A 450 -60.89 -12.52 -4.53
N ARG A 451 -60.61 -13.84 -4.54
CA ARG A 451 -59.28 -14.50 -4.52
C ARG A 451 -58.12 -13.64 -5.06
N LEU A 452 -57.33 -13.10 -4.12
CA LEU A 452 -56.06 -12.43 -4.38
C LEU A 452 -55.06 -13.42 -4.99
N GLU A 453 -54.63 -13.16 -6.22
CA GLU A 453 -53.35 -13.68 -6.70
C GLU A 453 -52.26 -12.68 -6.27
N GLU A 454 -51.33 -13.15 -5.45
CA GLU A 454 -50.28 -12.35 -4.80
C GLU A 454 -48.91 -12.93 -5.14
N ILE A 455 -47.98 -12.07 -5.54
CA ILE A 455 -46.58 -12.46 -5.78
C ILE A 455 -45.69 -11.63 -4.87
N SER A 456 -45.00 -12.32 -3.96
CA SER A 456 -44.13 -11.73 -2.95
C SER A 456 -42.65 -11.89 -3.31
N PHE A 457 -41.91 -10.78 -3.32
CA PHE A 457 -40.45 -10.76 -3.42
C PHE A 457 -39.86 -10.43 -2.04
N TYR A 458 -39.02 -11.31 -1.52
CA TYR A 458 -38.37 -11.14 -0.21
C TYR A 458 -36.94 -10.65 -0.36
N PHE A 459 -36.59 -9.61 0.38
CA PHE A 459 -35.25 -9.03 0.36
C PHE A 459 -34.66 -8.89 1.77
N GLU A 460 -33.43 -9.37 1.94
CA GLU A 460 -32.62 -9.19 3.14
C GLU A 460 -31.51 -8.16 2.88
N CYS A 461 -31.45 -7.10 3.68
CA CYS A 461 -30.34 -6.14 3.59
C CYS A 461 -29.13 -6.66 4.38
N LYS A 462 -28.16 -7.29 3.71
CA LYS A 462 -27.03 -8.02 4.34
C LYS A 462 -25.89 -7.16 4.91
N ASN A 463 -25.97 -5.83 4.84
CA ASN A 463 -24.91 -4.92 5.28
C ASN A 463 -25.24 -4.25 6.62
N TYR A 464 -25.34 -5.05 7.69
CA TYR A 464 -25.53 -4.56 9.06
C TYR A 464 -24.32 -4.86 9.93
N CYS A 465 -23.72 -3.81 10.49
CA CYS A 465 -22.74 -3.87 11.59
C CYS A 465 -22.78 -2.51 12.32
N GLY A 466 -23.71 -2.31 13.27
CA GLY A 466 -23.76 -1.12 14.12
C GLY A 466 -25.03 -0.99 14.96
N SER A 467 -24.94 -0.43 16.17
CA SER A 467 -26.03 -0.32 17.16
C SER A 467 -27.18 0.60 16.71
N THR A 468 -28.43 0.21 17.00
CA THR A 468 -29.71 0.84 16.60
C THR A 468 -30.10 2.09 17.39
N SER A 469 -29.15 2.85 17.96
CA SER A 469 -29.46 3.97 18.84
C SER A 469 -29.85 5.27 18.12
N ASP A 470 -29.63 5.37 16.80
CA ASP A 470 -29.91 6.59 16.03
C ASP A 470 -30.99 6.35 14.94
N PRO A 471 -31.87 7.34 14.68
CA PRO A 471 -32.83 7.26 13.58
C PRO A 471 -32.11 7.14 12.23
N ALA A 472 -32.61 6.25 11.38
CA ALA A 472 -31.97 5.92 10.11
C ALA A 472 -32.98 5.73 8.98
N ILE A 473 -32.52 5.99 7.76
CA ILE A 473 -33.26 5.73 6.53
C ILE A 473 -32.60 4.60 5.76
N TRP A 474 -33.41 3.62 5.36
CA TRP A 474 -33.06 2.62 4.36
C TRP A 474 -33.69 3.01 3.04
N VAL A 475 -32.89 2.91 1.99
CA VAL A 475 -33.33 3.12 0.62
C VAL A 475 -33.04 1.85 -0.16
N THR A 476 -34.07 1.27 -0.76
CA THR A 476 -33.98 0.08 -1.61
C THR A 476 -34.52 0.42 -2.99
N TYR A 477 -33.70 0.20 -4.01
CA TYR A 477 -34.12 0.34 -5.40
C TYR A 477 -34.44 -1.04 -5.97
N PHE A 478 -35.65 -1.19 -6.52
CA PHE A 478 -36.14 -2.39 -7.16
C PHE A 478 -36.35 -2.12 -8.65
N PRO A 479 -35.43 -2.59 -9.51
CA PRO A 479 -35.45 -2.22 -10.93
C PRO A 479 -36.62 -2.93 -11.65
N GLN A 480 -37.20 -2.26 -12.65
CA GLN A 480 -38.29 -2.81 -13.46
C GLN A 480 -37.89 -4.12 -14.14
N ILE A 481 -36.60 -4.28 -14.49
CA ILE A 481 -36.07 -5.48 -15.15
C ILE A 481 -36.26 -6.76 -14.31
N ASP A 482 -36.26 -6.63 -12.98
CA ASP A 482 -36.41 -7.76 -12.06
C ASP A 482 -37.87 -8.22 -11.92
N ILE A 483 -38.83 -7.48 -12.50
CA ILE A 483 -40.22 -7.90 -12.60
C ILE A 483 -40.37 -8.78 -13.85
N PRO A 484 -40.69 -10.09 -13.72
CA PRO A 484 -40.88 -10.95 -14.88
C PRO A 484 -41.89 -10.38 -15.87
N SER A 485 -41.62 -10.54 -17.16
CA SER A 485 -42.43 -9.95 -18.24
C SER A 485 -43.89 -10.43 -18.25
N GLU A 486 -44.17 -11.61 -17.69
CA GLU A 486 -45.52 -12.14 -17.49
C GLU A 486 -46.38 -11.34 -16.49
N TYR A 487 -45.74 -10.54 -15.62
CA TYR A 487 -46.40 -9.66 -14.64
C TYR A 487 -46.45 -8.18 -15.06
N ARG A 488 -45.93 -7.88 -16.24
CA ARG A 488 -45.92 -6.55 -16.86
C ARG A 488 -47.16 -6.36 -17.72
N SER A 489 -48.32 -6.24 -17.07
CA SER A 489 -49.60 -6.03 -17.77
C SER A 489 -50.56 -5.20 -16.93
N SER A 490 -51.61 -4.70 -17.58
CA SER A 490 -52.70 -3.97 -16.92
C SER A 490 -53.50 -4.83 -15.93
N TRP A 491 -53.29 -6.16 -15.95
CA TRP A 491 -53.82 -7.10 -14.96
C TRP A 491 -53.20 -6.90 -13.58
N TRP A 492 -51.95 -6.44 -13.48
CA TRP A 492 -51.24 -6.26 -12.22
C TRP A 492 -51.16 -4.78 -11.87
N ASN A 493 -52.17 -4.30 -11.14
CA ASN A 493 -52.41 -2.87 -10.95
C ASN A 493 -52.27 -2.38 -9.50
N ASN A 494 -52.02 -3.27 -8.54
CA ASN A 494 -51.78 -2.89 -7.15
C ASN A 494 -50.38 -3.31 -6.71
N PHE A 495 -49.61 -2.33 -6.23
CA PHE A 495 -48.29 -2.54 -5.65
C PHE A 495 -48.34 -2.30 -4.15
N LYS A 496 -47.90 -3.29 -3.40
CA LYS A 496 -47.86 -3.26 -1.95
C LYS A 496 -46.43 -3.54 -1.50
N ALA A 497 -45.90 -2.74 -0.57
CA ALA A 497 -44.70 -3.11 0.17
C ALA A 497 -45.05 -3.27 1.65
N HIS A 498 -44.56 -4.34 2.23
CA HIS A 498 -44.68 -4.62 3.65
C HIS A 498 -43.30 -4.83 4.28
N PHE A 499 -43.13 -4.27 5.47
CA PHE A 499 -41.89 -4.27 6.20
C PHE A 499 -42.07 -5.03 7.49
N TYR A 500 -41.19 -6.00 7.70
CA TYR A 500 -41.23 -6.81 8.89
C TYR A 500 -40.00 -6.58 9.75
N THR A 501 -40.23 -6.59 11.06
CA THR A 501 -39.17 -6.63 12.06
C THR A 501 -39.45 -7.84 12.93
N GLN A 502 -38.79 -8.97 12.70
CA GLN A 502 -38.84 -10.09 13.64
C GLN A 502 -37.51 -10.81 13.73
N PRO A 503 -37.21 -11.41 14.91
CA PRO A 503 -36.06 -12.27 15.09
C PRO A 503 -36.19 -13.53 14.23
N TYR A 504 -35.05 -13.98 13.69
CA TYR A 504 -34.92 -15.14 12.81
C TYR A 504 -35.52 -16.40 13.47
N PHE A 505 -36.62 -16.93 12.94
CA PHE A 505 -37.01 -18.34 13.13
C PHE A 505 -37.14 -19.00 11.76
N PRO A 506 -36.59 -20.21 11.55
CA PRO A 506 -36.58 -20.87 10.26
C PRO A 506 -38.01 -21.30 9.87
N GLN A 507 -38.45 -20.86 8.70
CA GLN A 507 -39.63 -21.23 7.89
C GLN A 507 -40.79 -21.99 8.58
N PRO A 508 -42.04 -21.47 8.52
CA PRO A 508 -43.22 -22.31 8.61
C PRO A 508 -43.60 -22.86 7.22
N SER A 509 -43.81 -24.17 7.20
CA SER A 509 -44.49 -24.89 6.12
C SER A 509 -45.90 -24.32 5.88
N ARG A 510 -46.39 -24.44 4.64
CA ARG A 510 -47.73 -24.01 4.20
C ARG A 510 -48.81 -24.38 5.22
N GLY A 511 -49.44 -23.37 5.82
CA GLY A 511 -50.75 -23.49 6.48
C GLY A 511 -50.75 -23.22 7.97
N SER A 512 -50.65 -21.94 8.37
CA SER A 512 -51.35 -21.39 9.55
C SER A 512 -51.17 -19.87 9.58
N LEU A 513 -52.27 -19.12 9.40
CA LEU A 513 -52.35 -17.73 9.86
C LEU A 513 -52.35 -17.77 11.40
N GLY A 514 -51.30 -17.24 12.01
CA GLY A 514 -51.26 -16.85 13.41
C GLY A 514 -50.91 -15.38 13.48
N ASP A 515 -51.71 -14.62 14.24
CA ASP A 515 -51.62 -13.17 14.38
C ASP A 515 -50.18 -12.72 14.72
N ARG A 516 -49.59 -11.91 13.82
CA ARG A 516 -48.30 -11.24 14.04
C ARG A 516 -48.57 -9.93 14.77
N GLU A 517 -48.00 -9.75 15.96
CA GLU A 517 -48.12 -8.51 16.73
C GLU A 517 -47.35 -7.35 16.05
N ASP A 518 -48.07 -6.28 15.72
CA ASP A 518 -47.52 -5.04 15.18
C ASP A 518 -47.01 -4.12 16.30
N HIS A 519 -45.70 -3.85 16.32
CA HIS A 519 -45.13 -2.80 17.19
C HIS A 519 -45.33 -1.40 16.55
N PRO A 520 -45.92 -0.43 17.27
CA PRO A 520 -46.33 0.85 16.70
C PRO A 520 -45.19 1.88 16.68
N ALA A 521 -44.74 2.22 15.46
CA ALA A 521 -44.16 3.50 14.99
C ALA A 521 -43.08 3.24 13.93
N LYS A 522 -43.51 2.77 12.77
CA LYS A 522 -42.65 2.52 11.59
C LYS A 522 -43.17 3.39 10.45
N ARG A 523 -42.29 4.03 9.68
CA ARG A 523 -42.68 4.89 8.55
C ARG A 523 -42.22 4.27 7.23
N LEU A 524 -43.17 3.91 6.38
CA LEU A 524 -42.96 3.34 5.04
C LEU A 524 -43.29 4.32 3.93
N LYS A 525 -42.43 4.49 2.93
CA LYS A 525 -42.75 5.31 1.75
C LYS A 525 -42.17 4.71 0.46
N ILE A 526 -42.86 4.88 -0.66
CA ILE A 526 -42.43 4.38 -2.00
C ILE A 526 -42.55 5.50 -3.03
N LEU A 527 -41.68 5.49 -4.03
CA LEU A 527 -41.92 6.02 -5.37
C LEU A 527 -42.24 4.89 -6.34
#